data_AF-A0A6C0ETR3-F1
#
_entry.id   AF-A0A6C0ETR3-F1
#
_cell.length_a   1.000
_cell.length_b   1.000
_cell.length_c   1.000
_cell.angle_alpha   90.00
_cell.angle_beta   90.00
_cell.angle_gamma   90.00
#
_symmetry.space_group_name_H-M   'P 1'
#
loop_
_entity.id
_entity.type
_entity.pdbx_description
1 polymer ?
#
loop_
_entity_poly.entity_id
_entity_poly.type
_entity_poly.pdbx_seq_one_letter_code
_entity_poly.pdbx_strand_id
1 'polypeptide(L)'
;MVNKSENIVSNMLDYIHNNIKAMNDSKIFAGLMIITLNIASKFVTIKLSKTMESYLKYTFSRDILVFAITWMGTRDIYIALFITSVFILCMDFLLNEDSMFCILPEQFTDYHISLATNNEIVSPEEIKKAREVLERAEKQKTQTTTEKQYQAFMNY
;
A
#
# COMPACT_ATOMS: atom_id res chain seq x y z
N MET A 1 41.12 -12.89 -7.86
CA MET A 1 40.11 -12.89 -6.78
C MET A 1 38.66 -12.91 -7.28
N VAL A 2 38.39 -12.80 -8.59
CA VAL A 2 37.02 -12.81 -9.16
C VAL A 2 36.32 -14.19 -9.05
N ASN A 3 37.04 -15.30 -9.21
CA ASN A 3 36.43 -16.65 -9.25
C ASN A 3 35.79 -17.13 -7.93
N LYS A 4 36.23 -16.70 -6.74
CA LYS A 4 35.69 -17.25 -5.48
C LYS A 4 34.31 -16.67 -5.15
N SER A 5 34.08 -15.40 -5.49
CA SER A 5 32.79 -14.73 -5.28
C SER A 5 31.73 -15.24 -6.26
N GLU A 6 32.09 -15.44 -7.53
CA GLU A 6 31.17 -15.99 -8.54
C GLU A 6 30.69 -17.40 -8.19
N ASN A 7 31.59 -18.26 -7.68
CA ASN A 7 31.22 -19.59 -7.21
C ASN A 7 30.28 -19.57 -6.00
N ILE A 8 30.43 -18.62 -5.07
CA ILE A 8 29.53 -18.50 -3.91
C ILE A 8 28.14 -18.03 -4.35
N VAL A 9 28.07 -17.02 -5.23
CA VAL A 9 26.80 -16.50 -5.76
C VAL A 9 26.10 -17.56 -6.61
N SER A 10 26.81 -18.28 -7.49
CA SER A 10 26.23 -19.38 -8.27
C SER A 10 25.67 -20.46 -7.36
N ASN A 11 26.46 -20.94 -6.39
CA ASN A 11 26.01 -21.98 -5.46
C ASN A 11 24.80 -21.54 -4.63
N MET A 12 24.70 -20.26 -4.27
CA MET A 12 23.54 -19.69 -3.58
C MET A 12 22.31 -19.61 -4.48
N LEU A 13 22.48 -19.16 -5.73
CA LEU A 13 21.41 -19.10 -6.73
C LEU A 13 20.89 -20.50 -7.07
N ASP A 14 21.79 -21.47 -7.23
CA ASP A 14 21.43 -22.87 -7.48
C ASP A 14 20.67 -23.47 -6.30
N TYR A 15 21.09 -23.17 -5.07
CA TYR A 15 20.36 -23.58 -3.87
C TYR A 15 18.96 -22.97 -3.82
N ILE A 16 18.82 -21.68 -4.08
CA ILE A 16 17.52 -20.98 -4.12
C ILE A 16 16.65 -21.55 -5.24
N HIS A 17 17.18 -21.72 -6.44
CA HIS A 17 16.45 -22.26 -7.59
C HIS A 17 15.91 -23.66 -7.30
N ASN A 18 16.72 -24.53 -6.72
CA ASN A 18 16.30 -25.88 -6.34
C ASN A 18 15.18 -25.87 -5.28
N ASN A 19 15.27 -24.98 -4.28
CA ASN A 19 14.21 -24.83 -3.28
C ASN A 19 12.92 -24.26 -3.87
N ILE A 20 13.01 -23.26 -4.77
CA ILE A 20 11.84 -22.68 -5.45
C ILE A 20 11.15 -23.74 -6.31
N LYS A 21 11.92 -24.56 -7.04
CA LYS A 21 11.37 -25.65 -7.84
C LYS A 21 10.65 -26.67 -6.98
N ALA A 22 11.26 -27.07 -5.86
CA ALA A 22 10.61 -27.95 -4.88
C ALA A 22 9.33 -27.34 -4.28
N MET A 23 9.29 -26.02 -4.08
CA MET A 23 8.09 -25.30 -3.63
C MET A 23 6.98 -25.28 -4.68
N ASN A 24 7.29 -25.02 -5.95
CA ASN A 24 6.30 -25.00 -7.05
C ASN A 24 5.55 -26.34 -7.18
N ASP A 25 6.25 -27.45 -6.98
CA ASP A 25 5.69 -28.80 -7.05
C ASP A 25 5.04 -29.26 -5.72
N SER A 26 5.25 -28.51 -4.63
CA SER A 26 4.77 -28.89 -3.30
C SER A 26 3.25 -28.73 -3.18
N LYS A 27 2.57 -29.83 -2.81
CA LYS A 27 1.14 -29.84 -2.47
C LYS A 27 0.85 -29.06 -1.19
N ILE A 28 1.81 -29.00 -0.26
CA ILE A 28 1.68 -28.23 0.98
C ILE A 28 1.65 -26.74 0.65
N PHE A 29 2.56 -26.30 -0.23
CA PHE A 29 2.59 -24.91 -0.68
C PHE A 29 1.30 -24.52 -1.41
N ALA A 30 0.77 -25.42 -2.27
CA ALA A 30 -0.53 -25.22 -2.90
C ALA A 30 -1.66 -25.06 -1.88
N GLY A 31 -1.68 -25.89 -0.83
CA GLY A 31 -2.64 -25.76 0.28
C GLY A 31 -2.53 -24.42 1.01
N LEU A 32 -1.31 -23.96 1.28
CA LEU A 32 -1.07 -22.65 1.89
C LEU A 32 -1.59 -21.51 0.99
N MET A 33 -1.37 -21.58 -0.32
CA MET A 33 -1.86 -20.56 -1.26
C MET A 33 -3.39 -20.52 -1.32
N ILE A 34 -4.07 -21.66 -1.26
CA ILE A 34 -5.54 -21.73 -1.18
C ILE A 34 -6.06 -21.09 0.12
N ILE A 35 -5.39 -21.36 1.25
CA ILE A 35 -5.73 -20.73 2.54
C ILE A 35 -5.53 -19.22 2.46
N THR A 36 -4.38 -18.77 1.95
CA THR A 36 -4.09 -17.34 1.73
C THR A 36 -5.17 -16.68 0.87
N LEU A 37 -5.62 -17.34 -0.20
CA LEU A 37 -6.68 -16.81 -1.06
C LEU A 37 -8.02 -16.69 -0.33
N ASN A 38 -8.37 -17.67 0.50
CA ASN A 38 -9.59 -17.66 1.31
C ASN A 38 -9.57 -16.59 2.42
N ILE A 39 -8.39 -16.40 3.01
CA ILE A 39 -8.10 -15.36 4.00
C ILE A 39 -8.23 -14.00 3.31
N ALA A 40 -7.51 -13.79 2.22
CA ALA A 40 -7.45 -12.52 1.51
C ALA A 40 -8.83 -12.08 0.97
N SER A 41 -9.67 -13.00 0.49
CA SER A 41 -11.05 -12.66 0.07
C SER A 41 -11.90 -12.09 1.19
N LYS A 42 -11.71 -12.57 2.43
CA LYS A 42 -12.33 -12.01 3.64
C LYS A 42 -11.66 -10.71 4.09
N PHE A 43 -10.37 -10.52 3.90
CA PHE A 43 -9.69 -9.27 4.30
C PHE A 43 -10.04 -8.07 3.42
N VAL A 44 -10.44 -8.28 2.17
CA VAL A 44 -11.02 -7.22 1.33
C VAL A 44 -12.35 -6.70 1.94
N THR A 45 -13.04 -7.49 2.78
CA THR A 45 -14.33 -7.15 3.40
C THR A 45 -14.30 -6.96 4.93
N ILE A 46 -13.24 -7.38 5.64
CA ILE A 46 -13.17 -7.36 7.11
C ILE A 46 -12.14 -6.35 7.59
N LYS A 47 -12.60 -5.35 8.36
CA LYS A 47 -11.77 -4.42 9.14
C LYS A 47 -10.93 -5.20 10.16
N LEU A 48 -9.64 -5.36 9.87
CA LEU A 48 -8.67 -5.94 10.77
C LEU A 48 -8.53 -5.13 12.06
N SER A 49 -8.06 -5.77 13.14
CA SER A 49 -7.60 -5.09 14.36
C SER A 49 -6.65 -3.94 14.00
N LYS A 50 -6.75 -2.79 14.69
CA LYS A 50 -6.01 -1.54 14.40
C LYS A 50 -4.52 -1.72 14.08
N THR A 51 -3.86 -2.71 14.69
CA THR A 51 -2.44 -3.03 14.47
C THR A 51 -2.20 -3.73 13.13
N MET A 52 -3.04 -4.69 12.77
CA MET A 52 -2.91 -5.48 11.54
C MET A 52 -3.48 -4.72 10.33
N GLU A 53 -4.47 -3.86 10.57
CA GLU A 53 -4.97 -2.88 9.61
C GLU A 53 -3.85 -1.95 9.13
N SER A 54 -2.92 -1.51 9.99
CA SER A 54 -1.80 -0.65 9.58
C SER A 54 -0.74 -1.36 8.74
N TYR A 55 -0.52 -2.67 8.96
CA TYR A 55 0.46 -3.46 8.18
C TYR A 55 -0.11 -3.95 6.84
N LEU A 56 -1.43 -4.11 6.76
CA LEU A 56 -2.13 -4.59 5.56
C LEU A 56 -2.90 -3.47 4.83
N LYS A 57 -2.76 -2.22 5.29
CA LYS A 57 -3.46 -1.03 4.79
C LYS A 57 -3.12 -0.82 3.30
N TYR A 58 -4.05 -1.27 2.48
CA TYR A 58 -4.28 -0.97 1.07
C TYR A 58 -3.39 -1.59 -0.02
N THR A 59 -2.07 -1.70 0.12
CA THR A 59 -1.24 -2.17 -1.02
C THR A 59 -0.71 -3.58 -0.84
N PHE A 60 -0.09 -3.86 0.31
CA PHE A 60 0.57 -5.17 0.55
C PHE A 60 -0.40 -6.36 0.54
N SER A 61 -1.62 -6.18 1.05
CA SER A 61 -2.66 -7.21 1.05
C SER A 61 -3.19 -7.52 -0.36
N ARG A 62 -3.34 -6.47 -1.18
CA ARG A 62 -3.74 -6.58 -2.59
C ARG A 62 -2.70 -7.34 -3.39
N ASP A 63 -1.42 -7.01 -3.20
CA ASP A 63 -0.33 -7.60 -3.97
C ASP A 63 -0.11 -9.08 -3.62
N ILE A 64 -0.24 -9.45 -2.33
CA ILE A 64 -0.24 -10.85 -1.90
C ILE A 64 -1.39 -11.63 -2.54
N LEU A 65 -2.57 -11.03 -2.69
CA LEU A 65 -3.72 -11.67 -3.31
C LEU A 65 -3.48 -11.88 -4.82
N VAL A 66 -2.98 -10.87 -5.52
CA VAL A 66 -2.63 -10.99 -6.95
C VAL A 66 -1.55 -12.03 -7.17
N PHE A 67 -0.53 -12.05 -6.32
CA PHE A 67 0.50 -13.08 -6.33
C PHE A 67 -0.09 -14.47 -6.14
N ALA A 68 -0.92 -14.68 -5.11
CA ALA A 68 -1.51 -15.97 -4.81
C ALA A 68 -2.41 -16.48 -5.95
N ILE A 69 -3.22 -15.61 -6.57
CA ILE A 69 -4.07 -15.96 -7.72
C ILE A 69 -3.21 -16.33 -8.93
N THR A 70 -2.19 -15.53 -9.21
CA THR A 70 -1.32 -15.74 -10.37
C THR A 70 -0.51 -17.03 -10.21
N TRP A 71 0.04 -17.28 -9.03
CA TRP A 71 0.73 -18.53 -8.74
C TRP A 71 -0.24 -19.73 -8.81
N MET A 72 -1.49 -19.59 -8.36
CA MET A 72 -2.48 -20.67 -8.45
C MET A 72 -2.78 -21.05 -9.92
N GLY A 73 -2.79 -20.08 -10.83
CA GLY A 73 -3.00 -20.32 -12.26
C GLY A 73 -1.75 -20.80 -13.02
N THR A 74 -0.57 -20.29 -12.68
CA THR A 74 0.68 -20.56 -13.40
C THR A 74 1.50 -21.70 -12.80
N ARG A 75 1.34 -21.95 -11.50
CA ARG A 75 2.15 -22.87 -10.67
C ARG A 75 3.66 -22.58 -10.67
N ASP A 76 4.06 -21.37 -11.06
CA ASP A 76 5.46 -20.95 -11.11
C ASP A 76 5.65 -19.64 -10.34
N ILE A 77 6.44 -19.69 -9.26
CA ILE A 77 6.80 -18.52 -8.46
C ILE A 77 7.47 -17.42 -9.28
N TYR A 78 8.31 -17.74 -10.27
CA TYR A 78 8.99 -16.72 -11.06
C TYR A 78 8.02 -15.93 -11.92
N ILE A 79 7.09 -16.64 -12.59
CA ILE A 79 6.05 -16.02 -13.42
C ILE A 79 5.09 -15.23 -12.53
N ALA A 80 4.69 -15.78 -11.38
CA ALA A 80 3.79 -15.12 -10.45
C ALA A 80 4.39 -13.82 -9.89
N LEU A 81 5.67 -13.82 -9.50
CA LEU A 81 6.35 -12.61 -9.04
C LEU A 81 6.51 -11.57 -10.16
N PHE A 82 6.84 -12.01 -11.38
CA PHE A 82 6.96 -11.10 -12.51
C PHE A 82 5.64 -10.39 -12.81
N ILE A 83 4.56 -11.14 -12.94
CA ILE A 83 3.21 -10.59 -13.19
C ILE A 83 2.76 -9.69 -12.04
N THR A 84 3.02 -10.09 -10.78
CA THR A 84 2.69 -9.25 -9.62
C THR A 84 3.49 -7.94 -9.64
N SER A 85 4.76 -7.99 -10.01
CA SER A 85 5.59 -6.78 -10.12
C SER A 85 5.07 -5.84 -11.22
N VAL A 86 4.69 -6.39 -12.38
CA VAL A 86 4.06 -5.60 -13.45
C VAL A 86 2.73 -5.02 -12.98
N PHE A 87 1.92 -5.79 -12.25
CA PHE A 87 0.67 -5.32 -11.69
C PHE A 87 0.87 -4.15 -10.71
N ILE A 88 1.85 -4.26 -9.80
CA ILE A 88 2.21 -3.19 -8.86
C ILE A 88 2.65 -1.94 -9.63
N LEU A 89 3.52 -2.10 -10.64
CA LEU A 89 3.96 -0.97 -11.47
C LEU A 89 2.78 -0.28 -12.15
N CYS A 90 1.86 -1.06 -12.72
CA CYS A 90 0.66 -0.49 -13.34
C CYS A 90 -0.23 0.23 -12.33
N MET A 91 -0.54 -0.41 -11.21
CA MET A 91 -1.51 0.12 -10.24
C MET A 91 -0.96 1.29 -9.43
N ASP A 92 0.31 1.25 -9.02
CA ASP A 92 0.89 2.25 -8.13
C ASP A 92 1.57 3.40 -8.90
N PHE A 93 1.95 3.19 -10.17
CA PHE A 93 2.62 4.22 -10.97
C PHE A 93 1.81 4.71 -12.17
N LEU A 94 1.21 3.82 -12.97
CA LEU A 94 0.53 4.22 -14.22
C LEU A 94 -0.93 4.64 -14.00
N LEU A 95 -1.60 4.02 -13.03
CA LEU A 95 -3.03 4.23 -12.75
C LEU A 95 -3.28 4.96 -11.43
N ASN A 96 -2.21 5.45 -10.80
CA ASN A 96 -2.28 6.20 -9.55
C ASN A 96 -2.31 7.70 -9.85
N GLU A 97 -3.39 8.37 -9.47
CA GLU A 97 -3.59 9.81 -9.62
C GLU A 97 -2.56 10.67 -8.88
N ASP A 98 -1.93 10.16 -7.83
CA ASP A 98 -0.85 10.83 -7.10
C ASP A 98 0.55 10.62 -7.73
N SER A 99 0.65 9.75 -8.73
CA SER A 99 1.92 9.43 -9.40
C SER A 99 2.19 10.38 -10.57
N MET A 100 3.45 10.80 -10.72
CA MET A 100 3.94 11.59 -11.85
C MET A 100 3.71 10.90 -13.21
N PHE A 101 3.53 9.58 -13.23
CA PHE A 101 3.35 8.77 -14.43
C PHE A 101 1.89 8.36 -14.69
N CYS A 102 0.92 9.00 -14.03
CA CYS A 102 -0.50 8.72 -14.26
C CYS A 102 -0.90 8.93 -15.73
N ILE A 103 -1.46 7.90 -16.37
CA ILE A 103 -1.95 7.95 -17.76
C ILE A 103 -3.45 8.30 -17.82
N LEU A 104 -4.15 8.35 -16.68
CA LEU A 104 -5.59 8.63 -16.67
C LEU A 104 -5.88 10.10 -17.02
N PRO A 105 -6.91 10.38 -17.85
CA PRO A 105 -7.33 11.73 -18.15
C PRO A 105 -8.01 12.37 -16.92
N GLU A 106 -7.67 13.63 -16.61
CA GLU A 106 -8.15 14.36 -15.43
C GLU A 106 -9.67 14.34 -15.28
N GLN A 107 -10.42 14.45 -16.38
CA GLN A 107 -11.89 14.45 -16.38
C GLN A 107 -12.50 13.13 -15.84
N PHE A 108 -11.82 12.00 -16.04
CA PHE A 108 -12.28 10.70 -15.54
C PHE A 108 -12.02 10.60 -14.03
N THR A 109 -10.84 11.02 -13.59
CA THR A 109 -10.45 11.03 -12.18
C THR A 109 -11.34 11.94 -11.35
N ASP A 110 -11.54 13.20 -11.78
CA ASP A 110 -12.36 14.19 -11.05
C ASP A 110 -13.82 13.72 -10.89
N TYR A 111 -14.39 13.12 -11.94
CA TYR A 111 -15.74 12.57 -11.89
C TYR A 111 -15.87 11.47 -10.84
N HIS A 112 -14.94 10.50 -10.83
CA HIS A 112 -14.97 9.38 -9.89
C HIS A 112 -14.65 9.79 -8.45
N ILE A 113 -13.72 10.73 -8.23
CA ILE A 113 -13.44 11.31 -6.92
C ILE A 113 -14.70 12.01 -6.39
N SER A 114 -15.35 12.85 -7.21
CA SER A 114 -16.54 13.57 -6.78
C SER A 114 -17.68 12.62 -6.40
N LEU A 115 -17.86 11.51 -7.10
CA LEU A 115 -18.88 10.51 -6.78
C LEU A 115 -18.58 9.78 -5.46
N ALA A 116 -17.31 9.50 -5.18
CA ALA A 116 -16.88 8.87 -3.93
C ALA A 116 -17.10 9.81 -2.73
N THR A 117 -16.73 11.09 -2.86
CA THR A 117 -16.87 12.07 -1.78
C THR A 117 -18.33 12.47 -1.51
N ASN A 118 -19.17 12.56 -2.55
CA ASN A 118 -20.56 13.02 -2.40
C ASN A 118 -21.49 12.03 -1.68
N ASN A 119 -21.10 10.75 -1.56
CA ASN A 119 -21.91 9.73 -0.89
C ASN A 119 -21.45 9.42 0.55
N GLU A 120 -20.44 10.13 1.06
CA GLU A 120 -19.89 9.85 2.37
C GLU A 120 -20.62 10.66 3.46
N ILE A 121 -21.47 9.98 4.23
CA ILE A 121 -22.05 10.56 5.45
C ILE A 121 -20.89 10.74 6.44
N VAL A 122 -20.48 11.98 6.67
CA VAL A 122 -19.39 12.32 7.60
C VAL A 122 -19.69 11.75 8.98
N SER A 123 -18.78 10.90 9.49
CA SER A 123 -19.00 10.26 10.79
C SER A 123 -18.82 11.27 11.94
N PRO A 124 -19.48 11.06 13.10
CA PRO A 124 -19.32 11.95 14.26
C PRO A 124 -17.86 12.10 14.72
N GLU A 125 -17.04 11.07 14.54
CA GLU A 125 -15.62 11.07 14.89
C GLU A 125 -14.79 11.99 13.98
N GLU A 126 -15.11 12.04 12.68
CA GLU A 126 -14.47 12.94 11.72
C GLU A 126 -14.84 14.40 12.01
N ILE A 127 -16.10 14.66 12.35
CA ILE A 127 -16.57 16.00 12.78
C ILE A 127 -15.81 16.45 14.03
N LYS A 128 -15.64 15.56 15.01
CA LYS A 128 -14.90 15.86 16.24
C LYS A 128 -13.43 16.18 15.95
N LYS A 129 -12.75 15.35 15.14
CA LYS A 129 -11.37 15.61 14.73
C LYS A 129 -11.21 16.93 13.99
N ALA A 130 -12.11 17.23 13.04
CA ALA A 130 -12.08 18.48 12.30
C ALA A 130 -12.21 19.69 13.24
N ARG A 131 -13.12 19.62 14.23
CA ARG A 131 -13.26 20.65 15.26
C ARG A 131 -11.99 20.84 16.09
N GLU A 132 -11.35 19.75 16.53
CA GLU A 132 -10.10 19.82 17.29
C GLU A 132 -8.96 20.46 16.48
N VAL A 133 -8.88 20.17 15.17
CA VAL A 133 -7.89 20.78 14.28
C VAL A 133 -8.16 22.28 14.11
N LEU A 134 -9.42 22.68 13.91
CA LEU A 134 -9.80 24.09 13.80
C LEU A 134 -9.50 24.86 15.09
N GLU A 135 -9.82 24.29 16.25
CA GLU A 135 -9.56 24.91 17.55
C GLU A 135 -8.04 25.10 17.78
N ARG A 136 -7.22 24.14 17.37
CA ARG A 136 -5.76 24.28 17.42
C ARG A 136 -5.24 25.37 16.49
N ALA A 137 -5.77 25.46 15.27
CA ALA A 137 -5.39 26.49 14.31
C ALA A 137 -5.75 27.89 14.81
N GLU A 138 -6.92 28.06 15.45
CA GLU A 138 -7.32 29.34 16.05
C GLU A 138 -6.43 29.74 17.23
N LYS A 139 -6.08 28.79 18.11
CA LYS A 139 -5.13 29.04 19.21
C LYS A 139 -3.77 29.49 18.70
N GLN A 140 -3.25 28.84 17.66
CA GLN A 140 -1.99 29.22 17.03
C GLN A 140 -2.06 30.62 16.42
N LYS A 141 -3.12 30.93 15.67
CA LYS A 141 -3.31 32.26 15.07
C LYS A 141 -3.38 33.37 16.12
N THR A 142 -4.05 33.11 17.24
CA THR A 142 -4.17 34.06 18.36
C THR A 142 -2.82 34.27 19.04
N GLN A 143 -2.08 33.20 19.35
CA GLN A 143 -0.75 33.28 19.95
C GLN A 143 0.25 34.04 19.07
N THR A 144 0.29 33.74 17.77
CA THR A 144 1.15 34.47 16.82
C THR A 144 0.77 35.95 16.69
N THR A 145 -0.50 36.29 16.86
CA THR A 145 -0.97 37.69 16.83
C THR A 145 -0.55 38.43 18.10
N THR A 146 -0.71 37.81 19.27
CA THR A 146 -0.27 38.38 20.56
C THR A 146 1.25 38.55 20.62
N GLU A 147 2.02 37.58 20.13
CA GLU A 147 3.48 37.67 20.05
C GLU A 147 3.95 38.83 19.15
N LYS A 148 3.30 39.02 17.99
CA LYS A 148 3.60 40.15 17.10
C LYS A 148 3.27 41.50 17.74
N GLN A 149 2.16 41.60 18.47
CA GLN A 149 1.79 42.83 19.19
C GLN A 149 2.77 43.15 20.33
N TYR A 150 3.22 42.14 21.08
CA TYR A 150 4.20 42.33 22.14
C TYR A 150 5.57 42.77 21.59
N GLN A 151 6.03 42.15 20.50
CA GLN A 151 7.25 42.55 19.80
C GLN A 151 7.18 43.98 19.24
N ALA A 152 6.01 44.44 18.78
CA ALA A 152 5.83 45.81 18.32
C ALA A 152 5.89 46.84 19.47
N PHE A 153 5.39 46.49 20.65
CA PHE A 153 5.45 47.36 21.84
C PHE A 153 6.88 47.48 22.40
N MET A 154 7.66 46.40 22.38
CA MET A 154 9.04 46.40 22.91
C MET A 154 10.08 47.09 22.00
N ASN A 155 9.71 47.45 20.77
CA ASN A 155 10.57 48.13 19.80
C ASN A 155 10.32 49.66 19.70
N TYR A 156 9.49 50.20 20.60
CA TYR A 156 9.25 51.64 20.81
C TYR A 156 9.85 52.09 22.14
#